data_AF-A0A920KMR4-F1
#
_entry.id   AF-A0A920KMR4-F1
#
_cell.length_a   1.000
_cell.length_b   1.000
_cell.length_c   1.000
_cell.angle_alpha   90.00
_cell.angle_beta   90.00
_cell.angle_gamma   90.00
#
_symmetry.space_group_name_H-M   'P 1'
#
loop_
_entity.id
_entity.type
_entity.pdbx_description
1 polymer ?
#
loop_
_entity_poly.entity_id
_entity_poly.type
_entity_poly.pdbx_seq_one_letter_code
_entity_poly.pdbx_strand_id
1 'polypeptide(L)'
;MLTLVEIDKDLIKYLSQKYLFNNKVNLINADILYYEIKDYYQLIISNLPYNISSQILVKLSTMRKSPDTLILMFQKEFAQRLLDKKLNSINSLIKCFYSIKLNFNVSRNCYRPIPKVDSSVLTFNKLKKKLLKLMK
;
A
#
# COMPACT_ATOMS: atom_id res chain seq x y z
N MET A 1 13.18 7.56 -10.30
CA MET A 1 12.00 7.38 -11.16
C MET A 1 10.79 7.17 -10.26
N LEU A 2 9.68 7.88 -10.47
CA LEU A 2 8.41 7.67 -9.79
C LEU A 2 7.53 6.80 -10.69
N THR A 3 6.98 5.70 -10.18
CA THR A 3 5.99 4.89 -10.92
C THR A 3 4.62 5.09 -10.30
N LEU A 4 3.64 5.40 -11.14
CA LEU A 4 2.23 5.54 -10.77
C LEU A 4 1.46 4.37 -11.39
N VAL A 5 0.64 3.69 -10.60
CA VAL A 5 -0.26 2.63 -11.07
C VAL A 5 -1.68 3.08 -10.80
N GLU A 6 -2.49 3.19 -11.83
CA GLU A 6 -3.89 3.64 -11.76
C GLU A 6 -4.75 2.80 -12.70
N ILE A 7 -5.97 2.49 -12.28
CA ILE A 7 -6.94 1.68 -13.04
C ILE A 7 -7.98 2.56 -13.74
N ASP A 8 -8.28 3.73 -13.18
CA ASP A 8 -9.27 4.65 -13.72
C ASP A 8 -8.74 5.35 -14.98
N LYS A 9 -9.46 5.16 -16.10
CA LYS A 9 -9.04 5.66 -17.42
C LYS A 9 -9.06 7.19 -17.50
N ASP A 10 -9.97 7.84 -16.80
CA ASP A 10 -10.08 9.30 -16.79
C ASP A 10 -8.94 9.91 -15.98
N LEU A 11 -8.61 9.30 -14.83
CA LEU A 11 -7.43 9.68 -14.05
C LEU A 11 -6.13 9.42 -14.83
N ILE A 12 -6.02 8.30 -15.55
CA ILE A 12 -4.86 8.03 -16.41
C ILE A 12 -4.69 9.13 -17.46
N LYS A 13 -5.77 9.56 -18.12
CA LYS A 13 -5.74 10.66 -19.10
C LYS A 13 -5.30 11.97 -18.47
N TYR A 14 -5.80 12.28 -17.28
CA TYR A 14 -5.37 13.47 -16.55
C TYR A 14 -3.89 13.40 -16.12
N LEU A 15 -3.44 12.27 -15.58
CA LEU A 15 -2.06 12.07 -15.13
C LEU A 15 -1.07 12.10 -16.30
N SER A 16 -1.42 11.52 -17.45
CA SER A 16 -0.56 11.56 -18.63
C SER A 16 -0.35 12.97 -19.15
N GLN A 17 -1.39 13.81 -19.14
CA GLN A 17 -1.28 15.23 -19.47
C GLN A 17 -0.48 16.01 -18.42
N LYS A 18 -0.77 15.79 -17.13
CA LYS A 18 -0.08 16.46 -16.02
C LYS A 18 1.42 16.21 -16.00
N TYR A 19 1.84 14.99 -16.38
CA TYR A 19 3.24 14.57 -16.36
C TYR A 19 3.87 14.44 -17.75
N LEU A 20 3.25 15.00 -18.79
CA LEU A 20 3.65 14.82 -20.19
C LEU A 20 5.14 15.12 -20.46
N PHE A 21 5.69 16.15 -19.79
CA PHE A 21 7.08 16.58 -19.97
C PHE A 21 8.02 16.11 -18.84
N ASN A 22 7.55 15.21 -17.97
CA ASN A 22 8.32 14.72 -16.84
C ASN A 22 8.79 13.28 -17.06
N ASN A 23 9.97 13.14 -17.68
CA ASN A 23 10.60 11.86 -17.99
C ASN A 23 11.00 11.04 -16.73
N LYS A 24 10.84 11.60 -15.53
CA LYS A 24 11.08 10.89 -14.25
C LYS A 24 9.81 10.20 -13.72
N VAL A 25 8.67 10.33 -14.40
CA VAL A 25 7.39 9.69 -14.04
C VAL A 25 7.03 8.63 -15.07
N ASN A 26 6.84 7.40 -14.59
CA ASN A 26 6.30 6.29 -15.37
C ASN A 26 4.85 6.06 -14.95
N LEU A 27 3.91 6.12 -15.91
CA LEU A 27 2.49 5.93 -15.66
C LEU A 27 2.04 4.57 -16.22
N ILE A 28 1.43 3.76 -15.36
CA ILE A 28 0.95 2.41 -15.69
C ILE A 28 -0.55 2.37 -15.50
N ASN A 29 -1.28 2.09 -16.58
CA ASN A 29 -2.71 1.83 -16.55
C ASN A 29 -2.95 0.35 -16.25
N ALA A 30 -3.17 0.01 -14.98
CA ALA A 30 -3.38 -1.38 -14.56
C ALA A 30 -4.10 -1.47 -13.21
N ASP A 31 -4.81 -2.58 -13.01
CA ASP A 31 -5.26 -2.99 -11.69
C ASP A 31 -4.08 -3.54 -10.88
N ILE A 32 -3.77 -2.90 -9.76
CA ILE A 32 -2.65 -3.28 -8.88
C ILE A 32 -2.80 -4.70 -8.30
N LEU A 33 -4.01 -5.28 -8.21
CA LEU A 33 -4.21 -6.66 -7.75
C LEU A 33 -3.74 -7.68 -8.77
N TYR A 34 -3.82 -7.37 -10.07
CA TYR A 34 -3.42 -8.27 -11.16
C TYR A 34 -2.07 -7.89 -11.79
N TYR A 35 -1.65 -6.64 -11.64
CA TYR A 35 -0.40 -6.14 -12.19
C TYR A 35 0.83 -6.81 -11.54
N GLU A 36 1.72 -7.39 -12.35
CA GLU A 36 2.94 -8.01 -11.86
C GLU A 36 4.04 -6.94 -11.65
N ILE A 37 4.34 -6.64 -10.40
CA ILE A 37 5.42 -5.71 -10.03
C ILE A 37 6.76 -6.45 -10.13
N LYS A 38 7.43 -6.33 -11.27
CA LYS A 38 8.71 -7.02 -11.56
C LYS A 38 9.94 -6.28 -11.01
N ASP A 39 9.82 -4.97 -10.89
CA ASP A 39 10.90 -4.11 -10.42
C ASP A 39 10.99 -4.10 -8.89
N TYR A 40 12.18 -3.75 -8.41
CA TYR A 40 12.39 -3.50 -7.00
C TYR A 40 12.04 -2.05 -6.67
N TYR A 41 11.19 -1.86 -5.68
CA TYR A 41 10.86 -0.54 -5.14
C TYR A 41 11.31 -0.46 -3.69
N GLN A 42 12.13 0.53 -3.36
CA GLN A 42 12.51 0.79 -1.97
C GLN A 42 11.29 1.23 -1.15
N LEU A 43 10.44 2.09 -1.75
CA LEU A 43 9.31 2.71 -1.09
C LEU A 43 8.06 2.62 -1.95
N ILE A 44 6.96 2.18 -1.34
CA ILE A 44 5.61 2.31 -1.91
C ILE A 44 4.77 3.15 -0.97
N ILE A 45 4.08 4.14 -1.54
CA ILE A 45 3.13 5.01 -0.84
C ILE A 45 1.77 4.88 -1.52
N SER A 46 0.71 4.67 -0.75
CA SER A 46 -0.63 4.64 -1.33
C SER A 46 -1.74 4.94 -0.32
N ASN A 47 -2.76 5.64 -0.82
CA ASN A 47 -4.07 5.66 -0.19
C ASN A 47 -4.91 4.52 -0.80
N LEU A 48 -5.13 3.45 -0.04
CA LEU A 48 -5.75 2.24 -0.57
C LEU A 48 -7.28 2.30 -0.51
N PRO A 49 -7.99 1.84 -1.57
CA PRO A 49 -9.42 1.61 -1.48
C PRO A 49 -9.72 0.56 -0.40
N TYR A 50 -10.67 0.87 0.48
CA TYR A 50 -10.87 0.12 1.72
C TYR A 50 -11.34 -1.33 1.52
N ASN A 51 -12.03 -1.62 0.42
CA ASN A 51 -12.54 -2.95 0.09
C ASN A 51 -11.44 -3.94 -0.33
N ILE A 52 -10.31 -3.45 -0.84
CA ILE A 52 -9.21 -4.28 -1.35
C ILE A 52 -7.89 -4.06 -0.61
N SER A 53 -7.87 -3.21 0.43
CA SER A 53 -6.64 -2.82 1.11
C SER A 53 -5.89 -3.99 1.76
N SER A 54 -6.61 -4.99 2.28
CA SER A 54 -6.01 -6.20 2.83
C SER A 54 -5.32 -7.04 1.75
N GLN A 55 -5.95 -7.22 0.59
CA GLN A 55 -5.42 -7.97 -0.53
C GLN A 55 -4.15 -7.31 -1.09
N ILE A 56 -4.17 -5.98 -1.24
CA ILE A 56 -3.00 -5.21 -1.69
C ILE A 56 -1.87 -5.34 -0.67
N LEU A 57 -2.14 -5.16 0.63
CA LEU A 57 -1.13 -5.30 1.68
C LEU A 57 -0.48 -6.69 1.66
N VAL A 58 -1.27 -7.75 1.52
CA VAL A 58 -0.76 -9.12 1.40
C VAL A 58 0.11 -9.27 0.15
N LYS A 59 -0.39 -8.86 -1.02
CA LYS A 59 0.35 -8.93 -2.30
C LYS A 59 1.70 -8.23 -2.22
N LEU A 60 1.74 -6.99 -1.72
CA LEU A 60 2.98 -6.23 -1.56
C LEU A 60 3.94 -6.87 -0.56
N SER A 61 3.40 -7.57 0.45
CA SER A 61 4.22 -8.20 1.48
C SER A 61 4.82 -9.54 1.07
N THR A 62 4.09 -10.32 0.26
CA THR A 62 4.47 -11.68 -0.15
C THR A 62 5.19 -11.76 -1.49
N MET A 63 5.23 -10.67 -2.26
CA MET A 63 5.95 -10.66 -3.53
C MET A 63 7.46 -10.92 -3.34
N ARG A 64 8.09 -11.54 -4.34
CA ARG A 64 9.51 -11.94 -4.29
C ARG A 64 10.44 -10.75 -4.01
N LYS A 65 10.20 -9.62 -4.69
CA LYS A 65 10.90 -8.36 -4.50
C LYS A 65 10.08 -7.39 -3.65
N SER A 66 9.72 -7.82 -2.43
CA SER A 66 8.90 -6.99 -1.54
C SER A 66 9.62 -5.67 -1.17
N PRO A 67 8.89 -4.54 -1.07
CA PRO A 67 9.50 -3.23 -0.80
C PRO A 67 10.15 -3.13 0.58
N ASP A 68 11.14 -2.25 0.75
CA ASP A 68 11.73 -2.02 2.08
C ASP A 68 10.79 -1.28 3.02
N THR A 69 10.04 -0.34 2.46
CA THR A 69 9.10 0.49 3.21
C THR A 69 7.78 0.59 2.48
N LEU A 70 6.69 0.38 3.21
CA LEU A 70 5.34 0.72 2.77
C LEU A 70 4.82 1.85 3.66
N ILE A 71 4.25 2.89 3.06
CA ILE A 71 3.49 3.92 3.76
C ILE A 71 2.07 3.87 3.20
N LEU A 72 1.17 3.24 3.95
CA LEU A 72 -0.16 2.93 3.47
C LEU A 72 -1.21 3.53 4.40
N MET A 73 -2.27 4.04 3.81
CA MET A 73 -3.42 4.55 4.54
C MET A 73 -4.57 3.54 4.48
N PHE A 74 -5.20 3.33 5.63
CA PHE A 74 -6.33 2.42 5.81
C PHE A 74 -7.44 3.09 6.60
N GLN A 75 -8.65 2.52 6.58
CA GLN A 75 -9.65 2.84 7.60
C GLN A 75 -9.08 2.60 8.99
N LYS A 76 -9.44 3.46 9.94
CA LYS A 76 -8.90 3.45 11.31
C LYS A 76 -9.10 2.10 12.00
N GLU A 77 -10.27 1.47 11.84
CA GLU A 77 -10.54 0.15 12.42
C GLU A 77 -9.62 -0.94 11.86
N PHE A 78 -9.41 -0.97 10.54
CA PHE A 78 -8.51 -1.93 9.93
C PHE A 78 -7.05 -1.69 10.37
N ALA A 79 -6.63 -0.43 10.47
CA ALA A 79 -5.31 -0.08 11.00
C ALA A 79 -5.13 -0.55 12.46
N GLN A 80 -6.16 -0.40 13.31
CA GLN A 80 -6.15 -0.91 14.68
C GLN A 80 -6.02 -2.44 14.70
N ARG A 81 -6.73 -3.16 13.82
CA ARG A 81 -6.63 -4.63 13.70
C ARG A 81 -5.23 -5.10 13.29
N LEU A 82 -4.52 -4.33 12.46
CA LEU A 82 -3.12 -4.62 12.09
C LEU A 82 -2.14 -4.41 13.25
N LEU A 83 -2.41 -3.41 14.10
CA LEU A 83 -1.58 -3.05 15.24
C LEU A 83 -1.90 -3.84 16.52
N ASP A 84 -3.00 -4.60 16.53
CA ASP A 84 -3.45 -5.35 17.70
C ASP A 84 -2.32 -6.26 18.24
N LYS A 85 -2.26 -6.34 19.58
CA LYS A 85 -1.39 -7.27 20.29
C LYS A 85 -1.90 -8.70 20.14
N LYS A 86 -3.23 -8.89 20.11
CA LYS A 86 -3.83 -10.20 19.81
C LYS A 86 -3.58 -10.52 18.34
N LEU A 87 -2.97 -11.69 18.12
CA LEU A 87 -2.71 -12.17 16.77
C LEU A 87 -4.02 -12.56 16.09
N ASN A 88 -4.18 -12.11 14.86
CA ASN A 88 -5.22 -12.50 13.92
C ASN A 88 -4.56 -12.88 12.58
N SER A 89 -5.30 -13.45 11.65
CA SER A 89 -4.75 -13.99 10.40
C SER A 89 -3.92 -12.96 9.63
N ILE A 90 -4.45 -11.75 9.43
CA ILE A 90 -3.77 -10.70 8.66
C ILE A 90 -2.56 -10.15 9.41
N ASN A 91 -2.69 -9.77 10.68
CA ASN A 91 -1.57 -9.17 11.40
C ASN A 91 -0.44 -10.17 11.64
N SER A 92 -0.75 -11.46 11.79
CA SER A 92 0.24 -12.53 11.94
C SER A 92 1.05 -12.67 10.66
N LEU A 93 0.37 -12.75 9.52
CA LEU A 93 1.01 -12.85 8.22
C LEU A 93 1.92 -11.64 7.93
N ILE A 94 1.42 -10.42 8.13
CA ILE A 94 2.18 -9.20 7.84
C ILE A 94 3.39 -9.06 8.78
N LYS A 95 3.23 -9.39 10.07
CA LYS A 95 4.33 -9.37 11.05
C LYS A 95 5.45 -10.37 10.74
N CYS A 96 5.24 -11.37 9.89
CA CYS A 96 6.32 -12.23 9.40
C CYS A 96 7.30 -11.52 8.44
N PHE A 97 6.86 -10.42 7.80
CA PHE A 97 7.60 -9.70 6.76
C PHE A 97 7.97 -8.27 7.17
N TYR A 98 7.13 -7.60 7.95
CA TYR A 98 7.27 -6.18 8.31
C TYR A 98 7.06 -5.93 9.80
N SER A 99 7.78 -4.96 10.36
CA SER A 99 7.34 -4.25 11.56
C SER A 99 6.36 -3.15 11.18
N ILE A 100 5.33 -2.94 12.00
CA ILE A 100 4.23 -2.00 11.72
C ILE A 100 4.26 -0.88 12.74
N LYS A 101 4.20 0.37 12.27
CA LYS A 101 4.16 1.57 13.10
C LYS A 101 2.96 2.43 12.71
N LEU A 102 2.21 2.93 13.70
CA LEU A 102 1.24 4.00 13.49
C LEU A 102 1.99 5.33 13.34
N ASN A 103 1.71 6.07 12.28
CA ASN A 103 2.25 7.41 12.09
C ASN A 103 1.29 8.45 12.66
N PHE A 104 0.08 8.52 12.12
CA PHE A 104 -0.97 9.45 12.57
C PHE A 104 -2.35 9.01 12.06
N ASN A 105 -3.39 9.59 12.66
CA ASN A 105 -4.78 9.46 12.20
C ASN A 105 -5.13 10.60 11.24
N VAL A 106 -6.00 10.34 10.26
CA VAL A 106 -6.50 11.30 9.28
C VAL A 106 -8.01 11.40 9.43
N SER A 107 -8.51 12.62 9.67
CA SER A 107 -9.94 12.88 9.78
C SER A 107 -10.64 12.60 8.45
N ARG A 108 -11.85 12.02 8.50
CA ARG A 108 -12.72 11.87 7.33
C ARG A 108 -12.98 13.19 6.58
N ASN A 109 -12.87 14.33 7.26
CA ASN A 109 -13.09 15.65 6.66
C ASN A 109 -12.00 16.06 5.66
N CYS A 110 -10.90 15.31 5.57
CA CYS A 110 -9.83 15.53 4.58
C CYS A 110 -10.16 14.95 3.19
N TYR A 111 -11.32 14.31 3.00
CA TYR A 111 -11.67 13.60 1.76
C TYR A 111 -12.88 14.22 1.06
N ARG A 112 -12.97 13.97 -0.25
CA ARG A 112 -14.13 14.29 -1.07
C ARG A 112 -14.42 13.12 -2.02
N PRO A 113 -15.62 12.49 -1.96
CA PRO A 113 -16.65 12.69 -0.93
C PRO A 113 -16.18 12.28 0.47
N ILE A 114 -16.84 12.79 1.52
CA ILE A 114 -16.50 12.49 2.92
C ILE A 114 -16.88 11.03 3.24
N PRO A 115 -15.95 10.16 3.66
CA PRO A 115 -16.26 8.80 4.07
C PRO A 115 -16.93 8.77 5.45
N LYS A 116 -17.53 7.62 5.79
CA LYS A 116 -18.19 7.41 7.10
C LYS A 116 -17.22 7.26 8.27
N VAL A 117 -15.95 6.99 8.00
CA VAL A 117 -14.94 6.61 9.00
C VAL A 117 -13.66 7.39 8.81
N ASP A 118 -12.91 7.54 9.91
CA ASP A 118 -11.56 8.10 9.86
C ASP A 118 -10.56 7.08 9.31
N SER A 119 -9.38 7.57 8.95
CA SER A 119 -8.26 6.76 8.45
C SER A 119 -7.05 6.83 9.37
N SER A 120 -6.10 5.93 9.16
CA SER A 120 -4.79 5.96 9.81
C SER A 120 -3.70 5.64 8.78
N VAL A 121 -2.59 6.37 8.87
CA VAL A 121 -1.39 6.11 8.08
C VAL A 121 -0.45 5.23 8.88
N LEU A 122 -0.05 4.11 8.28
CA LEU A 122 0.87 3.15 8.86
C LEU A 122 2.16 3.07 8.03
N THR A 123 3.29 2.97 8.71
CA THR A 123 4.56 2.59 8.09
C THR A 123 4.86 1.12 8.38
N PHE A 124 5.22 0.38 7.33
CA PHE A 124 5.67 -0.99 7.39
C PHE A 124 7.14 -1.03 7.00
N ASN A 125 8.02 -1.47 7.90
CA ASN A 125 9.45 -1.61 7.62
C ASN A 125 9.83 -3.08 7.50
N LYS A 126 10.43 -3.44 6.38
CA LYS A 126 10.81 -4.82 6.07
C LYS A 126 11.77 -5.34 7.12
N LEU A 127 11.51 -6.56 7.61
CA LEU A 127 12.36 -7.19 8.61
C LEU A 127 13.70 -7.61 7.98
N LYS A 128 14.81 -7.31 8.67
CA LYS A 128 16.16 -7.73 8.26
C LYS A 128 16.30 -9.26 8.19
N LYS A 129 15.64 -9.98 9.09
CA LYS A 129 15.57 -11.44 9.12
C LYS A 129 14.10 -11.86 8.95
N LYS A 130 13.76 -12.40 7.78
CA LYS A 130 12.40 -12.92 7.54
C LYS A 130 12.16 -14.12 8.46
N LEU A 131 11.01 -14.12 9.15
CA LEU A 131 10.59 -15.24 9.97
C LEU A 131 10.07 -16.42 9.11
N LEU A 132 9.63 -16.13 7.89
CA LEU A 132 9.24 -17.10 6.87
C LEU A 132 10.17 -17.07 5.67
N LYS A 133 10.67 -18.23 5.24
CA LYS A 133 11.23 -18.40 3.89
C LYS A 133 10.06 -18.77 2.98
N LEU A 134 9.77 -17.93 1.98
CA LEU A 134 8.84 -18.31 0.92
C LEU A 134 9.45 -19.55 0.23
N MET A 135 8.74 -20.67 0.27
CA MET A 135 9.14 -21.89 -0.44
C MET A 135 9.16 -21.59 -1.93
N LYS A 136 10.23 -22.02 -2.60
CA LYS A 136 10.47 -21.81 -4.03
C LYS A 136 9.48 -22.61 -4.87
#